data_AF-A0A8C5WCZ3-F1
#
_entry.id   AF-A0A8C5WCZ3-F1
#
_cell.length_a   1.000
_cell.length_b   1.000
_cell.length_c   1.000
_cell.angle_alpha   90.00
_cell.angle_beta   90.00
_cell.angle_gamma   90.00
#
_symmetry.space_group_name_H-M   'P 1'
#
loop_
_entity.id
_entity.type
_entity.pdbx_description
1 polymer ?
#
loop_
_entity_poly.entity_id
_entity_poly.type
_entity_poly.pdbx_seq_one_letter_code
_entity_poly.pdbx_strand_id
1 'polypeptide(L)'
;MSKILEKCVYTQLRDYYQYQNYLTPDQSGFCPNHSTTTGLLKVCNDIQADTEQGNLTGAIFLDFAKAFDTVDHGILLQKLKNSGIGDSTLTWFQSYVSDRFQFVSISDSTSLPLPVTCGVPQGSILGPLLFTIFINDLPNVCKTSTVHMYADDTVIYTSKPNLPQLEAVLQEQFTGVEKWIANNKLFLNTDKTVTMLFGTAPKLHKLQTPHLCVGTKSNGTLTTVTSLKYLGMWLDPNLSFGPHIEKLSSKLYPKLGALYRNKSCLSPAVRKQIVQQMLMPAIEYGDVVYAAAPQTHLQKLTTLYNSFCCFVLQCNYMTHHCDMLKELNWPSLESRRNLHL
;
A
#
# COMPACT_ATOMS: atom_id res chain seq x y z
N MET A 1 -8.00 -27.22 -14.52
CA MET A 1 -9.06 -27.68 -13.60
C MET A 1 -9.01 -26.96 -12.24
N SER A 2 -7.86 -26.87 -11.55
CA SER A 2 -7.79 -26.29 -10.18
C SER A 2 -8.33 -24.87 -10.07
N LYS A 3 -7.96 -23.95 -10.98
CA LYS A 3 -8.40 -22.55 -10.93
C LYS A 3 -9.91 -22.36 -11.04
N ILE A 4 -10.61 -23.22 -11.77
CA ILE A 4 -12.07 -23.13 -11.89
C ILE A 4 -12.72 -23.49 -10.54
N LEU A 5 -12.27 -24.60 -9.95
CA LEU A 5 -12.75 -25.02 -8.62
C LEU A 5 -12.40 -23.99 -7.54
N GLU A 6 -11.16 -23.50 -7.51
CA GLU A 6 -10.73 -22.44 -6.59
C GLU A 6 -11.60 -21.19 -6.76
N LYS A 7 -11.97 -20.82 -7.99
CA LYS A 7 -12.86 -19.69 -8.24
C LYS A 7 -14.26 -19.93 -7.68
N CYS A 8 -14.82 -21.13 -7.85
CA CYS A 8 -16.12 -21.49 -7.28
C CYS A 8 -16.11 -21.45 -5.75
N VAL A 9 -15.07 -22.01 -5.12
CA VAL A 9 -14.90 -21.98 -3.65
C VAL A 9 -14.69 -20.55 -3.16
N TYR A 10 -13.86 -19.76 -3.84
CA TYR A 10 -13.62 -18.36 -3.53
C TYR A 10 -14.92 -17.56 -3.50
N THR A 11 -15.75 -17.68 -4.55
CA THR A 11 -17.02 -16.94 -4.62
C THR A 11 -17.94 -17.32 -3.47
N GLN A 12 -18.16 -18.62 -3.23
CA GLN A 12 -19.03 -19.09 -2.15
C GLN A 12 -18.55 -18.64 -0.76
N LEU A 13 -17.24 -18.78 -0.50
CA LEU A 13 -16.67 -18.43 0.79
C LEU A 13 -16.73 -16.91 1.04
N ARG A 14 -16.46 -16.12 0.00
CA ARG A 14 -16.56 -14.67 0.06
C ARG A 14 -17.99 -14.21 0.33
N ASP A 15 -18.97 -14.74 -0.40
CA ASP A 15 -20.37 -14.38 -0.24
C ASP A 15 -20.85 -14.71 1.18
N TYR A 16 -20.43 -15.86 1.71
CA TYR A 16 -20.67 -16.24 3.10
C TYR A 16 -20.05 -15.24 4.11
N TYR A 17 -18.78 -14.88 3.95
CA TYR A 17 -18.13 -13.94 4.86
C TYR A 17 -18.67 -12.52 4.77
N GLN A 18 -19.12 -12.10 3.59
CA GLN A 18 -19.81 -10.84 3.41
C GLN A 18 -21.16 -10.85 4.13
N TYR A 19 -21.93 -11.94 4.01
CA TYR A 19 -23.20 -12.10 4.71
C TYR A 19 -23.03 -12.11 6.25
N GLN A 20 -21.97 -12.75 6.76
CA GLN A 20 -21.67 -12.81 8.20
C GLN A 20 -20.93 -11.56 8.74
N ASN A 21 -20.54 -10.61 7.88
CA ASN A 21 -19.63 -9.51 8.24
C ASN A 21 -18.38 -9.99 8.98
N TYR A 22 -17.80 -11.11 8.55
CA TYR A 22 -16.70 -11.77 9.25
C TYR A 22 -15.35 -11.05 9.08
N LEU A 23 -15.10 -10.50 7.89
CA LEU A 23 -13.85 -9.79 7.61
C LEU A 23 -13.87 -8.43 8.30
N THR A 24 -12.76 -8.09 8.96
CA THR A 24 -12.60 -6.81 9.64
C THR A 24 -12.74 -5.65 8.65
N PRO A 25 -13.46 -4.57 9.02
CA PRO A 25 -13.53 -3.35 8.21
C PRO A 25 -12.16 -2.67 8.05
N ASP A 26 -11.17 -3.04 8.86
CA ASP A 26 -9.81 -2.50 8.81
C ASP A 26 -8.96 -3.10 7.67
N GLN A 27 -9.50 -4.08 6.93
CA GLN A 27 -8.83 -4.70 5.79
C GLN A 27 -9.39 -4.16 4.47
N SER A 28 -8.55 -3.43 3.74
CA SER A 28 -8.84 -2.96 2.37
C SER A 28 -8.25 -3.86 1.29
N GLY A 29 -7.27 -4.71 1.60
CA GLY A 29 -6.61 -5.57 0.65
C GLY A 29 -7.50 -6.72 0.17
N PHE A 30 -7.54 -6.92 -1.14
CA PHE A 30 -8.37 -7.95 -1.80
C PHE A 30 -9.88 -7.84 -1.53
N CYS A 31 -10.33 -6.70 -1.02
CA CYS A 31 -11.74 -6.39 -0.79
C CYS A 31 -12.37 -5.73 -2.04
N PRO A 32 -13.64 -6.03 -2.38
CA PRO A 32 -14.33 -5.34 -3.47
C PRO A 32 -14.40 -3.85 -3.19
N ASN A 33 -14.25 -3.01 -4.22
CA ASN A 33 -14.40 -1.55 -4.12
C ASN A 33 -13.38 -0.84 -3.22
N HIS A 34 -12.37 -1.56 -2.71
CA HIS A 34 -11.21 -0.97 -2.07
C HIS A 34 -10.04 -0.97 -3.04
N SER A 35 -9.23 0.08 -2.97
CA SER A 35 -7.97 0.22 -3.72
C SER A 35 -6.88 0.73 -2.80
N THR A 36 -5.64 0.70 -3.27
CA THR A 36 -4.52 1.36 -2.59
C THR A 36 -4.80 2.84 -2.36
N THR A 37 -5.48 3.51 -3.30
CA THR A 37 -5.89 4.91 -3.19
C THR A 37 -6.89 5.13 -2.06
N THR A 38 -7.92 4.28 -1.92
CA THR A 38 -8.90 4.44 -0.83
C THR A 38 -8.28 4.16 0.53
N GLY A 39 -7.36 3.20 0.62
CA GLY A 39 -6.59 2.92 1.84
C GLY A 39 -5.69 4.09 2.23
N LEU A 40 -4.98 4.68 1.25
CA LEU A 40 -4.18 5.89 1.47
C LEU A 40 -5.04 7.07 1.92
N LEU A 41 -6.17 7.32 1.26
CA LEU A 41 -7.09 8.39 1.65
C LEU A 41 -7.57 8.21 3.10
N LYS A 42 -7.94 7.00 3.51
CA LYS A 42 -8.37 6.73 4.88
C LYS A 42 -7.29 7.13 5.90
N VAL A 43 -6.07 6.61 5.72
CA VAL A 43 -4.96 6.85 6.63
C VAL A 43 -4.55 8.33 6.64
N CYS A 44 -4.41 8.95 5.46
CA CYS A 44 -4.04 10.35 5.35
C CYS A 44 -5.10 11.28 5.94
N ASN A 45 -6.39 11.03 5.69
CA ASN A 45 -7.49 11.85 6.22
C ASN A 45 -7.55 11.78 7.75
N ASP A 46 -7.40 10.59 8.34
CA ASP A 46 -7.36 10.45 9.81
C ASP A 46 -6.20 11.26 10.41
N ILE A 47 -5.00 11.13 9.84
CA ILE A 47 -3.80 11.87 10.29
C ILE A 47 -4.01 13.38 10.15
N GLN A 48 -4.57 13.83 9.03
CA GLN A 48 -4.84 15.26 8.80
C GLN A 48 -5.87 15.80 9.78
N ALA A 49 -6.99 15.09 9.98
CA ALA A 49 -8.04 15.50 10.92
C ALA A 49 -7.53 15.61 12.37
N ASP A 50 -6.65 14.71 12.79
CA ASP A 50 -5.99 14.80 14.09
C ASP A 50 -4.96 15.93 14.16
N THR A 51 -4.22 16.16 13.08
CA THR A 51 -3.25 17.24 12.97
C THR A 51 -3.94 18.62 13.07
N GLU A 52 -5.12 18.77 12.47
CA GLU A 52 -5.96 19.98 12.56
C GLU A 52 -6.43 20.25 14.00
N GLN A 53 -6.65 19.21 14.79
CA GLN A 53 -6.94 19.32 16.24
C GLN A 53 -5.69 19.63 17.07
N GLY A 54 -4.53 19.78 16.43
CA GLY A 54 -3.27 20.07 17.10
C GLY A 54 -2.64 18.85 17.75
N ASN A 55 -3.03 17.62 17.41
CA ASN A 55 -2.40 16.39 17.89
C ASN A 55 -1.10 16.07 17.12
N LEU A 56 -0.29 15.16 17.67
CA LEU A 56 0.74 14.43 16.94
C LEU A 56 0.21 13.04 16.63
N THR A 57 0.48 12.52 15.44
CA THR A 57 0.11 11.15 15.07
C THR A 57 1.37 10.35 14.87
N GLY A 58 1.51 9.24 15.59
CA GLY A 58 2.62 8.31 15.37
C GLY A 58 2.08 7.06 14.69
N ALA A 59 2.79 6.60 13.68
CA ALA A 59 2.46 5.40 12.92
C ALA A 59 3.61 4.40 12.94
N ILE A 60 3.26 3.12 12.99
CA ILE A 60 4.15 1.97 12.81
C ILE A 60 3.73 1.27 11.53
N PHE A 61 4.63 1.21 10.55
CA PHE A 61 4.43 0.49 9.30
C PHE A 61 5.12 -0.87 9.40
N LEU A 62 4.31 -1.93 9.45
CA LEU A 62 4.80 -3.30 9.59
C LEU A 62 5.18 -3.87 8.22
N ASP A 63 6.31 -4.59 8.17
CA ASP A 63 6.72 -5.39 7.01
C ASP A 63 6.82 -6.86 7.45
N PHE A 64 5.92 -7.71 6.95
CA PHE A 64 5.97 -9.14 7.24
C PHE A 64 6.99 -9.83 6.33
N ALA A 65 7.91 -10.59 6.92
CA ALA A 65 8.89 -11.35 6.15
C ALA A 65 8.23 -12.56 5.49
N LYS A 66 8.11 -12.53 4.15
CA LYS A 66 7.51 -13.60 3.35
C LYS A 66 6.13 -14.00 3.87
N ALA A 67 5.24 -13.02 4.04
CA ALA A 67 3.96 -13.20 4.71
C ALA A 67 3.12 -14.37 4.14
N PHE A 68 3.03 -14.47 2.81
CA PHE A 68 2.30 -15.54 2.14
C PHE A 68 2.96 -16.91 2.30
N ASP A 69 4.29 -16.98 2.36
CA ASP A 69 5.04 -18.24 2.41
C ASP A 69 5.18 -18.79 3.84
N THR A 70 4.83 -18.00 4.86
CA THR A 70 5.02 -18.34 6.29
C THR A 70 3.73 -18.71 7.02
N VAL A 71 2.59 -18.70 6.32
CA VAL A 71 1.28 -19.06 6.88
C VAL A 71 1.28 -20.51 7.39
N ASP A 72 1.19 -20.72 8.70
CA ASP A 72 1.07 -22.05 9.29
C ASP A 72 -0.29 -22.67 8.96
N HIS A 73 -0.28 -23.88 8.36
CA HIS A 73 -1.51 -24.54 7.91
C HIS A 73 -2.44 -24.92 9.05
N GLY A 74 -1.90 -25.32 10.21
CA GLY A 74 -2.72 -25.66 11.38
C GLY A 74 -3.44 -24.45 11.95
N ILE A 75 -2.74 -23.33 12.07
CA ILE A 75 -3.32 -22.05 12.52
C ILE A 75 -4.35 -21.55 11.50
N LEU A 76 -4.06 -21.62 10.20
CA LEU A 76 -5.00 -21.26 9.14
C LEU A 76 -6.30 -22.08 9.21
N LEU A 77 -6.20 -23.40 9.34
CA LEU A 77 -7.35 -24.28 9.48
C LEU A 77 -8.15 -23.99 10.75
N GLN A 78 -7.48 -23.66 11.86
CA GLN A 78 -8.16 -23.25 13.09
C GLN A 78 -8.93 -21.93 12.91
N LYS A 79 -8.33 -20.93 12.24
CA LYS A 79 -9.00 -19.66 11.93
C LYS A 79 -10.19 -19.84 10.98
N LEU A 80 -10.04 -20.69 9.96
CA LEU A 80 -11.13 -21.09 9.08
C LEU A 80 -12.27 -21.75 9.87
N LYS A 81 -11.97 -22.68 10.77
CA LYS A 81 -12.98 -23.28 11.65
C LYS A 81 -13.69 -22.24 12.52
N ASN A 82 -12.93 -21.33 13.13
CA ASN A 82 -13.45 -20.25 13.97
C ASN A 82 -14.29 -19.22 13.18
N SER A 83 -14.17 -19.18 11.85
CA SER A 83 -15.00 -18.33 10.98
C SER A 83 -16.40 -18.90 10.72
N GLY A 84 -16.71 -20.08 11.25
CA GLY A 84 -18.04 -20.69 11.17
C GLY A 84 -18.32 -21.50 9.90
N ILE A 85 -17.28 -21.85 9.12
CA ILE A 85 -17.48 -22.78 7.99
C ILE A 85 -17.84 -24.19 8.50
N GLY A 86 -18.62 -24.93 7.72
CA GLY A 86 -18.98 -26.32 8.06
C GLY A 86 -17.79 -27.28 7.96
N ASP A 87 -17.89 -28.41 8.67
CA ASP A 87 -16.82 -29.42 8.76
C ASP A 87 -16.40 -29.97 7.39
N SER A 88 -17.35 -30.17 6.47
CA SER A 88 -17.05 -30.65 5.11
C SER A 88 -16.18 -29.65 4.33
N THR A 89 -16.48 -28.35 4.44
CA THR A 89 -15.67 -27.27 3.84
C THR A 89 -14.30 -27.20 4.50
N LEU A 90 -14.22 -27.37 5.82
CA LEU A 90 -12.95 -27.42 6.53
C LEU A 90 -12.08 -28.62 6.09
N THR A 91 -12.67 -29.81 5.93
CA THR A 91 -11.98 -30.99 5.39
C THR A 91 -11.47 -30.74 3.98
N TRP A 92 -12.24 -30.01 3.15
CA TRP A 92 -11.78 -29.60 1.83
C TRP A 92 -10.54 -28.68 1.90
N PHE A 93 -10.55 -27.68 2.80
CA PHE A 93 -9.38 -26.82 3.00
C PHE A 93 -8.18 -27.56 3.56
N GLN A 94 -8.39 -28.54 4.45
CA GLN A 94 -7.33 -29.41 4.94
C GLN A 94 -6.68 -30.16 3.78
N SER A 95 -7.49 -30.79 2.91
CA SER A 95 -6.98 -31.43 1.69
C SER A 95 -6.31 -30.45 0.73
N TYR A 96 -6.75 -29.19 0.67
CA TYR A 96 -6.20 -28.17 -0.22
C TYR A 96 -4.77 -27.76 0.14
N VAL A 97 -4.42 -27.79 1.44
CA VAL A 97 -3.09 -27.37 1.95
C VAL A 97 -2.16 -28.55 2.27
N SER A 98 -2.69 -29.75 2.53
CA SER A 98 -1.90 -30.96 2.85
C SER A 98 -1.30 -31.64 1.61
N ASP A 99 -0.25 -32.45 1.83
CA ASP A 99 0.44 -33.29 0.85
C ASP A 99 0.87 -32.58 -0.45
N ARG A 100 1.21 -31.29 -0.33
CA ARG A 100 1.71 -30.48 -1.43
C ARG A 100 3.22 -30.60 -1.54
N PHE A 101 3.70 -30.60 -2.78
CA PHE A 101 5.13 -30.58 -3.09
C PHE A 101 5.43 -29.45 -4.07
N GLN A 102 6.64 -28.90 -3.98
CA GLN A 102 7.17 -27.89 -4.89
C GLN A 102 8.55 -28.29 -5.40
N PHE A 103 8.88 -27.87 -6.61
CA PHE A 103 10.21 -28.02 -7.20
C PHE A 103 10.49 -26.80 -8.10
N VAL A 104 11.77 -26.58 -8.43
CA VAL A 104 12.20 -25.51 -9.33
C VAL A 104 12.61 -26.12 -10.66
N SER A 105 12.18 -25.52 -11.77
CA SER A 105 12.58 -25.90 -13.13
C SER A 105 13.28 -24.71 -13.79
N ILE A 106 14.51 -24.93 -14.28
CA ILE A 106 15.27 -23.93 -15.04
C ILE A 106 15.71 -24.58 -16.34
N SER A 107 15.16 -24.10 -17.46
CA SER A 107 15.33 -24.74 -18.78
C SER A 107 14.97 -26.23 -18.68
N ASP A 108 15.91 -27.13 -18.99
CA ASP A 108 15.71 -28.57 -19.00
C ASP A 108 16.07 -29.26 -17.67
N SER A 109 16.45 -28.49 -16.64
CA SER A 109 16.81 -29.03 -15.32
C SER A 109 15.69 -28.83 -14.30
N THR A 110 15.34 -29.89 -13.57
CA THR A 110 14.36 -29.85 -12.47
C THR A 110 15.01 -30.27 -11.15
N SER A 111 14.72 -29.56 -10.06
CA SER A 111 15.09 -30.00 -8.72
C SER A 111 14.25 -31.19 -8.25
N LEU A 112 14.70 -31.85 -7.18
CA LEU A 112 13.84 -32.81 -6.48
C LEU A 112 12.62 -32.09 -5.87
N PRO A 113 11.43 -32.74 -5.85
CA PRO A 113 10.27 -32.23 -5.15
C PRO A 113 10.51 -32.19 -3.64
N LEU A 114 10.15 -31.08 -3.01
CA LEU A 114 10.16 -30.89 -1.56
C LEU A 114 8.73 -30.64 -1.05
N PRO A 115 8.37 -31.15 0.13
CA PRO A 115 7.05 -30.90 0.70
C PRO A 115 6.88 -29.42 1.07
N VAL A 116 5.65 -28.91 0.91
CA VAL A 116 5.24 -27.57 1.32
C VAL A 116 4.57 -27.68 2.68
N THR A 117 5.28 -27.27 3.72
CA THR A 117 4.83 -27.41 5.12
C THR A 117 4.15 -26.16 5.68
N CYS A 118 4.25 -25.03 5.00
CA CYS A 118 3.60 -23.78 5.33
C CYS A 118 3.42 -22.92 4.07
N GLY A 119 2.70 -21.81 4.23
CA GLY A 119 2.40 -20.85 3.20
C GLY A 119 1.12 -21.15 2.43
N VAL A 120 0.60 -20.12 1.78
CA VAL A 120 -0.48 -20.23 0.81
C VAL A 120 0.11 -20.17 -0.61
N PRO A 121 -0.42 -20.93 -1.59
CA PRO A 121 0.22 -20.99 -2.91
C PRO A 121 0.18 -19.64 -3.62
N GLN A 122 1.35 -19.09 -3.97
CA GLN A 122 1.44 -17.86 -4.77
C GLN A 122 0.82 -18.08 -6.16
N GLY A 123 0.05 -17.10 -6.63
CA GLY A 123 -0.67 -17.19 -7.91
C GLY A 123 -1.93 -18.07 -7.89
N SER A 124 -2.31 -18.62 -6.72
CA SER A 124 -3.64 -19.22 -6.52
C SER A 124 -4.70 -18.14 -6.37
N ILE A 125 -5.96 -18.51 -6.65
CA ILE A 125 -7.11 -17.60 -6.50
C ILE A 125 -7.49 -17.49 -5.02
N LEU A 126 -7.33 -18.58 -4.26
CA LEU A 126 -7.66 -18.60 -2.84
C LEU A 126 -6.58 -18.02 -1.94
N GLY A 127 -5.32 -18.01 -2.36
CA GLY A 127 -4.18 -17.56 -1.54
C GLY A 127 -4.40 -16.19 -0.88
N PRO A 128 -4.75 -15.14 -1.64
CA PRO A 128 -5.07 -13.83 -1.09
C PRO A 128 -6.17 -13.84 -0.03
N LEU A 129 -7.27 -14.55 -0.28
CA LEU A 129 -8.39 -14.65 0.68
C LEU A 129 -7.98 -15.40 1.94
N LEU A 130 -7.23 -16.50 1.80
CA LEU A 130 -6.71 -17.28 2.93
C LEU A 130 -5.75 -16.45 3.79
N PHE A 131 -4.89 -15.63 3.17
CA PHE A 131 -4.03 -14.71 3.90
C PHE A 131 -4.85 -13.63 4.63
N THR A 132 -5.85 -13.04 3.96
CA THR A 132 -6.77 -12.08 4.58
C THR A 132 -7.46 -12.67 5.82
N ILE A 133 -7.97 -13.91 5.75
CA ILE A 133 -8.55 -14.62 6.90
C ILE A 133 -7.52 -14.83 8.01
N PHE A 134 -6.29 -15.18 7.63
CA PHE A 134 -5.21 -15.46 8.57
C PHE A 134 -4.89 -14.25 9.46
N ILE A 135 -4.81 -13.05 8.86
CA ILE A 135 -4.48 -11.81 9.57
C ILE A 135 -5.71 -11.05 10.11
N ASN A 136 -6.92 -11.56 9.87
CA ASN A 136 -8.19 -10.86 10.14
C ASN A 136 -8.36 -10.40 11.60
N ASP A 137 -7.74 -11.11 12.54
CA ASP A 137 -7.81 -10.82 13.98
C ASP A 137 -6.64 -9.96 14.50
N LEU A 138 -5.73 -9.50 13.63
CA LEU A 138 -4.65 -8.57 14.01
C LEU A 138 -5.19 -7.28 14.64
N PRO A 139 -6.22 -6.60 14.09
CA PRO A 139 -6.73 -5.37 14.71
C PRO A 139 -7.23 -5.55 16.14
N ASN A 140 -7.68 -6.76 16.51
CA ASN A 140 -8.20 -7.05 17.86
C ASN A 140 -7.14 -6.91 18.96
N VAL A 141 -5.84 -6.96 18.63
CA VAL A 141 -4.78 -6.73 19.62
C VAL A 141 -4.40 -5.26 19.79
N CYS A 142 -4.90 -4.39 18.91
CA CYS A 142 -4.71 -2.94 18.95
C CYS A 142 -5.98 -2.25 19.50
N LYS A 143 -6.05 -2.06 20.82
CA LYS A 143 -7.27 -1.58 21.50
C LYS A 143 -7.45 -0.06 21.44
N THR A 144 -6.36 0.68 21.37
CA THR A 144 -6.35 2.15 21.53
C THR A 144 -5.69 2.86 20.34
N SER A 145 -5.41 2.12 19.27
CA SER A 145 -4.86 2.64 18.01
C SER A 145 -5.67 2.11 16.85
N THR A 146 -5.71 2.89 15.78
CA THR A 146 -6.32 2.47 14.53
C THR A 146 -5.35 1.55 13.80
N VAL A 147 -5.89 0.50 13.19
CA VAL A 147 -5.14 -0.40 12.32
C VAL A 147 -5.74 -0.26 10.93
N HIS A 148 -4.90 -0.18 9.92
CA HIS A 148 -5.32 -0.30 8.53
C HIS A 148 -4.42 -1.32 7.84
N MET A 149 -5.05 -2.31 7.21
CA MET A 149 -4.39 -3.39 6.50
C MET A 149 -4.73 -3.32 5.01
N TYR A 150 -3.72 -3.53 4.18
CA TYR A 150 -3.90 -3.78 2.77
C TYR A 150 -3.04 -4.98 2.38
N ALA A 151 -3.65 -6.16 2.39
CA ALA A 151 -2.91 -7.42 2.29
C ALA A 151 -1.88 -7.49 3.43
N ASP A 152 -0.59 -7.63 3.12
CA ASP A 152 0.52 -7.66 4.06
C ASP A 152 1.01 -6.27 4.49
N ASP A 153 0.66 -5.20 3.77
CA ASP A 153 0.97 -3.83 4.16
C ASP A 153 0.05 -3.40 5.31
N THR A 154 0.56 -3.41 6.55
CA THR A 154 -0.18 -2.99 7.74
C THR A 154 0.41 -1.72 8.35
N VAL A 155 -0.46 -0.77 8.68
CA VAL A 155 -0.11 0.40 9.49
C VAL A 155 -0.93 0.44 10.77
N ILE A 156 -0.27 0.74 11.88
CA ILE A 156 -0.89 0.98 13.19
C ILE A 156 -0.60 2.43 13.55
N TYR A 157 -1.60 3.21 13.86
CA TYR A 157 -1.42 4.62 14.17
C TYR A 157 -2.35 5.11 15.25
N THR A 158 -1.88 6.09 16.01
CA THR A 158 -2.66 6.78 17.05
C THR A 158 -2.24 8.22 17.12
N SER A 159 -3.18 9.05 17.56
CA SER A 159 -2.95 10.47 17.77
C SER A 159 -3.04 10.83 19.25
N LYS A 160 -2.12 11.67 19.71
CA LYS A 160 -2.09 12.20 21.09
C LYS A 160 -1.59 13.65 21.12
N PRO A 161 -1.94 14.45 22.14
CA PRO A 161 -1.50 15.84 22.23
C PRO A 161 0.02 16.01 22.40
N ASN A 162 0.69 15.04 23.04
CA ASN A 162 2.12 15.08 23.34
C ASN A 162 2.83 13.75 23.04
N LEU A 163 4.14 13.85 22.81
CA LEU A 163 5.00 12.74 22.37
C LEU A 163 5.11 11.61 23.40
N PRO A 164 5.31 11.84 24.72
CA PRO A 164 5.42 10.75 25.69
C PRO A 164 4.17 9.87 25.76
N GLN A 165 2.98 10.47 25.73
CA GLN A 165 1.72 9.69 25.68
C GLN A 165 1.58 8.90 24.38
N LEU A 166 2.00 9.50 23.26
CA LEU A 166 1.98 8.85 21.96
C LEU A 166 2.87 7.60 21.95
N GLU A 167 4.12 7.74 22.39
CA GLU A 167 5.09 6.65 22.47
C GLU A 167 4.63 5.55 23.41
N ALA A 168 4.09 5.88 24.59
CA ALA A 168 3.57 4.90 25.54
C ALA A 168 2.44 4.05 24.93
N VAL A 169 1.49 4.68 24.24
CA VAL A 169 0.38 3.96 23.58
C VAL A 169 0.89 3.09 22.44
N LEU A 170 1.77 3.62 21.59
CA LEU A 170 2.36 2.85 20.49
C LEU A 170 3.18 1.67 20.98
N GLN A 171 3.95 1.83 22.06
CA GLN A 171 4.70 0.75 22.68
C GLN A 171 3.78 -0.37 23.18
N GLU A 172 2.69 -0.01 23.86
CA GLU A 172 1.70 -0.99 24.34
C GLU A 172 1.11 -1.78 23.17
N GLN A 173 0.67 -1.09 22.12
CA GLN A 173 0.07 -1.73 20.95
C GLN A 173 1.07 -2.62 20.20
N PHE A 174 2.29 -2.13 19.99
CA PHE A 174 3.34 -2.88 19.30
C PHE A 174 3.74 -4.14 20.07
N THR A 175 3.79 -4.08 21.41
CA THR A 175 4.05 -5.25 22.26
C THR A 175 2.95 -6.32 22.07
N GLY A 176 1.69 -5.88 21.98
CA GLY A 176 0.55 -6.75 21.67
C GLY A 176 0.67 -7.40 20.29
N VAL A 177 1.05 -6.62 19.29
CA VAL A 177 1.30 -7.08 17.92
C VAL A 177 2.44 -8.08 17.86
N GLU A 178 3.59 -7.82 18.48
CA GLU A 178 4.70 -8.77 18.54
C GLU A 178 4.32 -10.10 19.21
N LYS A 179 3.41 -10.06 20.19
CA LYS A 179 2.86 -11.28 20.80
C LYS A 179 1.94 -12.01 19.82
N TRP A 180 1.06 -11.28 19.12
CA TRP A 180 0.20 -11.85 18.09
C TRP A 180 1.00 -12.48 16.94
N ILE A 181 2.04 -11.80 16.47
CA ILE A 181 2.95 -12.29 15.40
C ILE A 181 3.58 -13.62 15.83
N ALA A 182 4.12 -13.69 17.04
CA ALA A 182 4.72 -14.91 17.58
C ALA A 182 3.69 -16.05 17.71
N ASN A 183 2.48 -15.76 18.20
CA ASN A 183 1.40 -16.74 18.32
C ASN A 183 0.92 -17.29 16.96
N ASN A 184 0.99 -16.46 15.92
CA ASN A 184 0.63 -16.84 14.56
C ASN A 184 1.82 -17.40 13.75
N LYS A 185 2.99 -17.60 14.39
CA LYS A 185 4.24 -18.05 13.75
C LYS A 185 4.63 -17.22 12.51
N LEU A 186 4.28 -15.94 12.52
CA LEU A 186 4.71 -14.98 11.52
C LEU A 186 6.05 -14.36 11.93
N PHE A 187 6.71 -13.74 10.96
CA PHE A 187 7.98 -13.04 11.18
C PHE A 187 7.85 -11.59 10.72
N LEU A 188 8.33 -10.68 11.55
CA LEU A 188 8.47 -9.28 11.20
C LEU A 188 9.86 -9.07 10.60
N ASN A 189 9.93 -8.30 9.52
CA ASN A 189 11.18 -7.76 9.03
C ASN A 189 11.49 -6.48 9.80
N THR A 190 12.29 -6.61 10.87
CA THR A 190 12.60 -5.50 11.79
C THR A 190 13.26 -4.32 11.10
N ASP A 191 14.07 -4.56 10.06
CA ASP A 191 14.80 -3.50 9.36
C ASP A 191 13.89 -2.69 8.43
N LYS A 192 12.82 -3.31 7.92
CA LYS A 192 11.81 -2.63 7.08
C LYS A 192 10.61 -2.14 7.85
N THR A 193 10.42 -2.62 9.08
CA THR A 193 9.39 -2.12 9.98
C THR A 193 9.87 -0.82 10.60
N VAL A 194 9.15 0.26 10.27
CA VAL A 194 9.58 1.62 10.59
C VAL A 194 8.46 2.41 11.23
N THR A 195 8.82 3.48 11.91
CA THR A 195 7.86 4.45 12.46
C THR A 195 7.92 5.77 11.70
N MET A 196 6.82 6.51 11.71
CA MET A 196 6.79 7.90 11.22
C MET A 196 5.98 8.74 12.19
N LEU A 197 6.53 9.91 12.53
CA LEU A 197 5.84 10.91 13.34
C LEU A 197 5.25 11.97 12.41
N PHE A 198 3.93 12.15 12.49
CA PHE A 198 3.18 13.14 11.75
C PHE A 198 2.73 14.31 12.62
N GLY A 199 2.64 15.48 12.00
CA GLY A 199 2.09 16.68 12.62
C GLY A 199 2.36 17.93 11.79
N THR A 200 1.91 19.08 12.29
CA THR A 200 2.21 20.36 11.64
C THR A 200 3.70 20.66 11.67
N ALA A 201 4.22 21.28 10.61
CA ALA A 201 5.63 21.66 10.54
C ALA A 201 6.11 22.44 11.78
N PRO A 202 5.38 23.45 12.30
CA PRO A 202 5.80 24.16 13.52
C PRO A 202 5.87 23.25 14.76
N LYS A 203 4.95 22.27 14.90
CA LYS A 203 4.94 21.36 16.04
C LYS A 203 6.09 20.36 15.96
N LEU A 204 6.36 19.83 14.77
CA LEU A 204 7.49 18.93 14.53
C LEU A 204 8.84 19.65 14.73
N HIS A 205 8.99 20.89 14.27
CA HIS A 205 10.21 21.68 14.47
C HIS A 205 10.51 21.99 15.95
N LYS A 206 9.47 22.08 16.80
CA LYS A 206 9.66 22.25 18.26
C LYS A 206 10.22 20.99 18.92
N LEU A 207 10.03 19.82 18.30
CA LEU A 207 10.67 18.58 18.74
C LEU A 207 12.10 18.61 18.21
N GLN A 208 13.08 18.82 19.09
CA GLN A 208 14.51 18.85 18.71
C GLN A 208 14.91 17.61 17.90
N THR A 209 14.31 16.46 18.21
CA THR A 209 14.38 15.23 17.43
C THR A 209 12.97 14.66 17.24
N PRO A 210 12.36 14.74 16.04
CA PRO A 210 11.05 14.14 15.74
C PRO A 210 11.23 12.61 15.57
N HIS A 211 11.58 11.94 16.66
CA HIS A 211 11.81 10.51 16.73
C HIS A 211 10.75 9.87 17.62
N LEU A 212 10.26 8.70 17.22
CA LEU A 212 9.37 7.85 18.01
C LEU A 212 10.18 6.72 18.65
N CYS A 213 10.17 6.65 19.97
CA CYS A 213 10.85 5.63 20.73
C CYS A 213 9.92 4.44 20.98
N VAL A 214 9.88 3.51 20.01
CA VAL A 214 9.15 2.23 20.12
C VAL A 214 10.18 1.10 20.15
N GLY A 215 10.35 0.48 21.30
CA GLY A 215 11.20 -0.68 21.54
C GLY A 215 10.64 -1.99 20.99
N THR A 216 11.56 -2.88 20.65
CA THR A 216 11.33 -4.23 20.12
C THR A 216 11.76 -5.27 21.16
N LYS A 217 11.23 -6.50 21.07
CA LYS A 217 11.66 -7.62 21.93
C LYS A 217 13.15 -7.97 21.84
N SER A 218 13.81 -7.59 20.74
CA SER A 218 15.24 -7.79 20.51
C SER A 218 16.13 -6.70 21.14
N ASN A 219 15.62 -5.91 22.10
CA ASN A 219 16.33 -4.80 22.76
C ASN A 219 16.80 -3.67 21.82
N GLY A 220 16.16 -3.51 20.66
CA GLY A 220 16.36 -2.37 19.75
C GLY A 220 15.13 -1.47 19.68
N THR A 221 15.25 -0.28 19.08
CA THR A 221 14.10 0.59 18.74
C THR A 221 13.81 0.55 17.26
N LEU A 222 12.53 0.62 16.88
CA LEU A 222 12.14 0.79 15.49
C LEU A 222 12.70 2.11 14.94
N THR A 223 13.12 2.08 13.67
CA THR A 223 13.70 3.26 13.04
C THR A 223 12.60 4.25 12.67
N THR A 224 12.72 5.50 13.13
CA THR A 224 11.84 6.58 12.68
C THR A 224 12.33 7.14 11.35
N VAL A 225 11.45 7.18 10.35
CA VAL A 225 11.76 7.70 9.00
C VAL A 225 10.99 8.98 8.70
N THR A 226 11.56 9.82 7.84
CA THR A 226 10.94 11.06 7.34
C THR A 226 10.45 10.94 5.90
N SER A 227 10.66 9.80 5.26
CA SER A 227 10.07 9.49 3.96
C SER A 227 9.89 7.98 3.82
N LEU A 228 8.66 7.54 3.57
CA LEU A 228 8.31 6.13 3.43
C LEU A 228 7.41 5.91 2.22
N LYS A 229 7.63 4.82 1.48
CA LYS A 229 6.70 4.40 0.44
C LYS A 229 5.64 3.47 1.03
N TYR A 230 4.38 3.91 1.03
CA TYR A 230 3.22 3.14 1.50
C TYR A 230 2.17 3.09 0.38
N LEU A 231 1.66 1.89 0.06
CA LEU A 231 0.63 1.66 -0.99
C LEU A 231 0.91 2.34 -2.34
N GLY A 232 2.19 2.43 -2.71
CA GLY A 232 2.65 3.02 -3.98
C GLY A 232 3.02 4.51 -3.91
N MET A 233 2.69 5.20 -2.82
CA MET A 233 2.91 6.63 -2.63
C MET A 233 3.98 6.92 -1.58
N TRP A 234 4.65 8.06 -1.67
CA TRP A 234 5.63 8.46 -0.66
C TRP A 234 4.99 9.43 0.33
N LEU A 235 5.02 9.05 1.61
CA LEU A 235 4.55 9.86 2.72
C LEU A 235 5.73 10.58 3.37
N ASP A 236 5.42 11.71 4.00
CA ASP A 236 6.34 12.54 4.76
C ASP A 236 5.62 13.14 5.99
N PRO A 237 6.35 13.58 7.04
CA PRO A 237 5.79 13.94 8.35
C PRO A 237 4.65 14.97 8.36
N ASN A 238 4.59 15.87 7.38
CA ASN A 238 3.54 16.88 7.28
C ASN A 238 2.55 16.59 6.13
N LEU A 239 2.63 15.40 5.52
CA LEU A 239 1.85 15.00 4.35
C LEU A 239 1.88 16.05 3.22
N SER A 240 3.06 16.65 2.97
CA SER A 240 3.23 17.59 1.86
C SER A 240 3.28 16.90 0.50
N PHE A 241 3.58 15.60 0.48
CA PHE A 241 3.82 14.79 -0.73
C PHE A 241 4.95 15.32 -1.63
N GLY A 242 5.80 16.21 -1.12
CA GLY A 242 6.98 16.70 -1.83
C GLY A 242 7.89 15.56 -2.31
N PRO A 243 8.31 14.63 -1.44
CA PRO A 243 9.13 13.48 -1.84
C PRO A 243 8.45 12.58 -2.89
N HIS A 244 7.12 12.45 -2.85
CA HIS A 244 6.37 11.68 -3.85
C HIS A 244 6.48 12.33 -5.23
N ILE A 245 6.19 13.64 -5.29
CA ILE A 245 6.19 14.42 -6.53
C ILE A 245 7.60 14.47 -7.14
N GLU A 246 8.64 14.58 -6.32
CA GLU A 246 10.03 14.59 -6.79
C GLU A 246 10.47 13.25 -7.37
N LYS A 247 10.13 12.13 -6.70
CA LYS A 247 10.42 10.79 -7.21
C LYS A 247 9.63 10.47 -8.47
N LEU A 248 8.38 10.91 -8.53
CA LEU A 248 7.53 10.77 -9.71
C LEU A 248 8.13 11.53 -10.91
N SER A 249 8.52 12.78 -10.69
CA SER A 249 9.18 13.62 -11.70
C SER A 249 10.51 13.00 -12.17
N SER A 250 11.35 12.56 -11.22
CA SER A 250 12.64 11.92 -11.49
C SER A 250 12.50 10.60 -12.25
N LYS A 251 11.37 9.91 -12.12
CA LYS A 251 11.05 8.70 -12.88
C LYS A 251 10.56 9.02 -14.30
N LEU A 252 9.81 10.10 -14.48
CA LEU A 252 9.12 10.41 -15.74
C LEU A 252 9.94 11.28 -16.70
N TYR A 253 10.73 12.24 -16.22
CA TYR A 253 11.59 13.05 -17.09
C TYR A 253 12.58 12.22 -17.92
N PRO A 254 13.31 11.22 -17.37
CA PRO A 254 14.21 10.40 -18.17
C PRO A 254 13.50 9.59 -19.25
N LYS A 255 12.29 9.07 -18.95
CA LYS A 255 11.45 8.37 -19.93
C LYS A 255 11.03 9.30 -21.05
N LEU A 256 10.56 10.50 -20.70
CA LEU A 256 10.20 11.53 -21.67
C LEU A 256 11.41 11.91 -22.54
N GLY A 257 12.59 12.09 -21.94
CA GLY A 257 13.83 12.36 -22.67
C GLY A 257 14.21 11.25 -23.65
N ALA A 258 14.01 9.98 -23.28
CA ALA A 258 14.20 8.84 -24.19
C ALA A 258 13.21 8.86 -25.36
N LEU A 259 11.95 9.20 -25.11
CA LEU A 259 10.94 9.35 -26.15
C LEU A 259 11.28 10.51 -27.10
N TYR A 260 11.77 11.64 -26.57
CA TYR A 260 12.24 12.76 -27.39
C TYR A 260 13.39 12.39 -28.32
N ARG A 261 14.36 11.58 -27.85
CA ARG A 261 15.48 11.13 -28.72
C ARG A 261 15.01 10.29 -29.90
N ASN A 262 13.88 9.61 -29.78
CA ASN A 262 13.31 8.75 -30.81
C ASN A 262 12.10 9.39 -31.53
N LYS A 263 11.88 10.69 -31.35
CA LYS A 263 10.68 11.40 -31.85
C LYS A 263 10.48 11.32 -33.36
N SER A 264 11.56 11.21 -34.12
CA SER A 264 11.54 11.06 -35.59
C SER A 264 10.82 9.79 -36.05
N CYS A 265 10.82 8.74 -35.21
CA CYS A 265 10.16 7.47 -35.50
C CYS A 265 8.70 7.43 -35.00
N LEU A 266 8.21 8.51 -34.39
CA LEU A 266 6.90 8.53 -33.72
C LEU A 266 5.96 9.53 -34.39
N SER A 267 4.90 9.02 -35.01
CA SER A 267 3.83 9.88 -35.53
C SER A 267 3.15 10.67 -34.40
N PRO A 268 2.49 11.81 -34.71
CA PRO A 268 1.75 12.58 -33.70
C PRO A 268 0.75 11.73 -32.90
N ALA A 269 0.03 10.83 -33.60
CA ALA A 269 -0.93 9.92 -32.98
C ALA A 269 -0.25 8.96 -31.98
N VAL A 270 0.89 8.37 -32.35
CA VAL A 270 1.65 7.48 -31.47
C VAL A 270 2.20 8.22 -30.26
N ARG A 271 2.70 9.45 -30.43
CA ARG A 271 3.18 10.28 -29.31
C ARG A 271 2.06 10.58 -28.32
N LYS A 272 0.87 10.94 -28.84
CA LYS A 272 -0.34 11.16 -28.03
C LYS A 272 -0.69 9.90 -27.24
N GLN A 273 -0.73 8.76 -27.90
CA GLN A 273 -1.05 7.47 -27.29
C GLN A 273 -0.06 7.07 -26.19
N ILE A 274 1.24 7.22 -26.42
CA ILE A 274 2.28 6.92 -25.41
C ILE A 274 2.08 7.78 -24.17
N VAL A 275 1.86 9.09 -24.33
CA VAL A 275 1.61 9.98 -23.19
C VAL A 275 0.37 9.54 -22.42
N GLN A 276 -0.74 9.31 -23.11
CA GLN A 276 -2.01 8.95 -22.48
C GLN A 276 -1.99 7.58 -21.79
N GLN A 277 -1.27 6.60 -22.35
CA GLN A 277 -1.30 5.22 -21.84
C GLN A 277 -0.15 4.88 -20.89
N MET A 278 0.96 5.63 -20.93
CA MET A 278 2.16 5.30 -20.14
C MET A 278 2.61 6.38 -19.16
N LEU A 279 2.41 7.66 -19.49
CA LEU A 279 2.92 8.77 -18.66
C LEU A 279 1.81 9.39 -17.80
N MET A 280 0.63 9.64 -18.38
CA MET A 280 -0.53 10.18 -17.65
C MET A 280 -0.97 9.29 -16.48
N PRO A 281 -1.10 7.95 -16.62
CA PRO A 281 -1.55 7.12 -15.50
C PRO A 281 -0.61 7.16 -14.29
N ALA A 282 0.67 7.48 -14.52
CA ALA A 282 1.63 7.60 -13.43
C ALA A 282 1.43 8.88 -12.59
N ILE A 283 0.93 9.96 -13.18
CA ILE A 283 0.60 11.23 -12.48
C ILE A 283 -0.85 11.30 -12.02
N GLU A 284 -1.70 10.38 -12.48
CA GLU A 284 -3.10 10.25 -12.06
C GLU A 284 -3.25 9.23 -10.92
N TYR A 285 -2.33 8.28 -10.79
CA TYR A 285 -2.37 7.30 -9.71
C TYR A 285 -2.27 7.97 -8.33
N GLY A 286 -3.36 7.90 -7.56
CA GLY A 286 -3.44 8.46 -6.22
C GLY A 286 -3.50 9.99 -6.18
N ASP A 287 -3.83 10.66 -7.28
CA ASP A 287 -3.83 12.12 -7.38
C ASP A 287 -4.81 12.83 -6.43
N VAL A 288 -5.91 12.17 -6.08
CA VAL A 288 -6.84 12.58 -5.02
C VAL A 288 -6.19 12.65 -3.64
N VAL A 289 -5.17 11.82 -3.35
CA VAL A 289 -4.48 11.77 -2.06
C VAL A 289 -3.58 13.00 -1.86
N TYR A 290 -2.91 13.43 -2.93
CA TYR A 290 -2.04 14.61 -2.90
C TYR A 290 -2.66 15.83 -3.58
N ALA A 291 -3.98 15.83 -3.80
CA ALA A 291 -4.68 16.96 -4.40
C ALA A 291 -4.49 18.25 -3.57
N ALA A 292 -4.45 18.10 -2.24
CA ALA A 292 -4.22 19.18 -1.27
C ALA A 292 -2.73 19.49 -1.00
N ALA A 293 -1.80 18.90 -1.74
CA ALA A 293 -0.37 19.19 -1.56
C ALA A 293 -0.08 20.69 -1.83
N PRO A 294 0.96 21.27 -1.20
CA PRO A 294 1.35 22.66 -1.42
C PRO A 294 1.51 23.00 -2.92
N GLN A 295 1.03 24.18 -3.31
CA GLN A 295 1.04 24.61 -4.72
C GLN A 295 2.45 24.63 -5.33
N THR A 296 3.48 24.88 -4.53
CA THR A 296 4.88 24.79 -4.93
C THR A 296 5.26 23.41 -5.45
N HIS A 297 4.72 22.34 -4.86
CA HIS A 297 4.93 20.97 -5.32
C HIS A 297 4.03 20.64 -6.51
N LEU A 298 2.76 21.03 -6.48
CA LEU A 298 1.82 20.79 -7.59
C LEU A 298 2.28 21.46 -8.89
N GLN A 299 2.88 22.64 -8.81
CA GLN A 299 3.46 23.32 -9.98
C GLN A 299 4.56 22.50 -10.66
N LYS A 300 5.33 21.69 -9.92
CA LYS A 300 6.33 20.78 -10.52
C LYS A 300 5.65 19.74 -11.42
N LEU A 301 4.49 19.21 -11.01
CA LEU A 301 3.70 18.28 -11.82
C LEU A 301 3.06 18.98 -13.03
N THR A 302 2.57 20.20 -12.87
CA THR A 302 2.05 21.00 -14.00
C THR A 302 3.12 21.22 -15.06
N THR A 303 4.35 21.55 -14.65
CA THR A 303 5.49 21.70 -15.58
C THR A 303 5.83 20.39 -16.29
N LEU A 304 5.80 19.26 -15.57
CA LEU A 304 6.00 17.94 -16.15
C LEU A 304 4.89 17.59 -17.17
N TYR A 305 3.65 17.86 -16.83
CA TYR A 305 2.49 17.66 -17.72
C TYR A 305 2.57 18.53 -18.98
N ASN A 306 2.97 19.79 -18.84
CA ASN A 306 3.23 20.68 -19.99
C ASN A 306 4.34 20.13 -20.87
N SER A 307 5.39 19.53 -20.28
CA SER A 307 6.45 18.86 -21.05
C SER A 307 5.91 17.66 -21.85
N PHE A 308 4.89 16.96 -21.34
CA PHE A 308 4.20 15.92 -22.13
C PHE A 308 3.45 16.52 -23.31
N CYS A 309 2.77 17.65 -23.10
CA CYS A 309 2.07 18.36 -24.17
C CYS A 309 3.05 18.82 -25.26
N CYS A 310 4.18 19.41 -24.88
CA CYS A 310 5.26 19.79 -25.79
C CYS A 310 5.76 18.61 -26.61
N PHE A 311 5.85 17.41 -26.02
CA PHE A 311 6.31 16.21 -26.72
C PHE A 311 5.31 15.76 -27.79
N VAL A 312 4.01 15.82 -27.50
CA VAL A 312 2.96 15.47 -28.46
C VAL A 312 2.87 16.48 -29.60
N LEU A 313 3.08 17.76 -29.33
CA LEU A 313 2.97 18.83 -30.34
C LEU A 313 4.29 19.13 -31.08
N GLN A 314 5.44 18.69 -30.58
CA GLN A 314 6.77 19.14 -31.05
C GLN A 314 6.98 20.65 -30.97
N CYS A 315 6.29 21.32 -30.06
CA CYS A 315 6.44 22.76 -29.88
C CYS A 315 7.60 23.09 -28.94
N ASN A 316 7.94 24.38 -28.88
CA ASN A 316 8.97 24.91 -27.98
C ASN A 316 8.48 24.83 -26.52
N TYR A 317 9.40 24.67 -25.58
CA TYR A 317 9.11 24.76 -24.14
C TYR A 317 8.57 26.13 -23.70
N MET A 318 8.76 27.18 -24.51
CA MET A 318 8.18 28.52 -24.32
C MET A 318 6.75 28.66 -24.84
N THR A 319 6.20 27.63 -25.54
CA THR A 319 4.82 27.68 -26.02
C THR A 319 3.86 27.79 -24.83
N HIS A 320 2.92 28.74 -24.91
CA HIS A 320 2.00 28.99 -23.81
C HIS A 320 1.09 27.77 -23.59
N HIS A 321 0.93 27.38 -22.33
CA HIS A 321 0.23 26.14 -21.97
C HIS A 321 -1.22 26.08 -22.46
N CYS A 322 -1.96 27.21 -22.44
CA CYS A 322 -3.34 27.24 -22.95
C CYS A 322 -3.44 26.85 -24.43
N ASP A 323 -2.45 27.24 -25.24
CA ASP A 323 -2.45 26.94 -26.68
C ASP A 323 -2.25 25.44 -26.89
N MET A 324 -1.31 24.84 -26.15
CA MET A 324 -1.05 23.40 -26.21
C MET A 324 -2.27 22.57 -25.79
N LEU A 325 -2.92 22.96 -24.69
CA LEU A 325 -4.10 22.25 -24.18
C LEU A 325 -5.27 22.34 -25.15
N LYS A 326 -5.49 23.51 -25.75
CA LYS A 326 -6.53 23.74 -26.76
C LYS A 326 -6.28 22.89 -28.01
N GLU A 327 -5.04 22.84 -28.51
CA GLU A 327 -4.68 22.04 -29.69
C GLU A 327 -4.83 20.53 -29.44
N LEU A 328 -4.47 20.06 -28.25
CA LEU A 328 -4.59 18.64 -27.88
C LEU A 328 -6.01 18.22 -27.51
N ASN A 329 -6.90 19.19 -27.28
CA ASN A 329 -8.20 19.04 -26.62
C ASN A 329 -8.05 18.33 -25.26
N TRP A 330 -7.09 18.78 -24.45
CA TRP A 330 -6.78 18.20 -23.14
C TRP A 330 -7.13 19.19 -22.02
N PRO A 331 -7.76 18.73 -20.92
CA PRO A 331 -7.92 19.54 -19.72
C PRO A 331 -6.58 19.86 -19.05
N SER A 332 -6.55 20.90 -18.24
CA SER A 332 -5.39 21.18 -17.37
C SER A 332 -5.21 20.04 -16.35
N LEU A 333 -4.00 19.88 -15.83
CA LEU A 333 -3.74 18.84 -14.81
C LEU A 333 -4.59 19.05 -13.55
N GLU A 334 -4.86 20.31 -13.18
CA GLU A 334 -5.77 20.64 -12.08
C GLU A 334 -7.20 20.21 -12.36
N SER A 335 -7.74 20.55 -13.53
CA SER A 335 -9.09 20.12 -13.93
C SER A 335 -9.21 18.61 -13.97
N ARG A 336 -8.16 17.88 -14.37
CA ARG A 336 -8.12 16.41 -14.35
C ARG A 336 -8.25 15.85 -12.95
N ARG A 337 -7.48 16.38 -11.99
CA ARG A 337 -7.56 15.96 -10.58
C ARG A 337 -8.94 16.23 -9.99
N ASN A 338 -9.53 17.37 -10.33
CA ASN A 338 -10.87 17.73 -9.87
C ASN A 338 -11.99 16.84 -10.42
N LEU A 339 -11.75 16.06 -11.48
CA LEU A 339 -12.69 15.05 -11.96
C LEU A 339 -12.63 13.75 -11.13
N HIS A 340 -11.57 13.56 -10.35
CA HIS A 340 -11.39 12.39 -9.50
C HIS A 340 -11.79 12.65 -8.04
N LEU A 341 -11.87 13.92 -7.63
CA LEU A 341 -12.45 14.38 -6.36
C LEU A 341 -13.98 14.33 -6.43
#